data_AF-A0A258KC80-F1
#
_entry.id   AF-A0A258KC80-F1
#
_cell.length_a   1.000
_cell.length_b   1.000
_cell.length_c   1.000
_cell.angle_alpha   90.00
_cell.angle_beta   90.00
_cell.angle_gamma   90.00
#
_symmetry.space_group_name_H-M   'P 1'
#
loop_
_entity.id
_entity.type
_entity.pdbx_description
1 polymer ?
#
loop_
_entity_poly.entity_id
_entity_poly.type
_entity_poly.pdbx_seq_one_letter_code
_entity_poly.pdbx_strand_id
1 'polypeptide(L)'
;MAVPVLTLSGRGFASRVCGSLVRSAGLPELVCATAEDYVERAVALGADREGTRALHDRLEAHRSTCVLFDMDLLVRSVEDLFHDMVAEYQAGQRPTPNIANLEAYLEIGIELDRDDREMLTEVDFESLYKTALTRRHLARPLGPDNRLWTAEDIAAAERR
;
A
#
# COMPACT_ATOMS: atom_id res chain seq x y z
N MET A 1 22.67 -4.14 -13.43
CA MET A 1 22.83 -3.19 -12.31
C MET A 1 22.13 -3.81 -11.12
N ALA A 2 22.89 -4.32 -10.15
CA ALA A 2 22.41 -5.00 -8.94
C ALA A 2 22.56 -4.09 -7.70
N VAL A 3 21.99 -2.89 -7.77
CA VAL A 3 22.09 -1.91 -6.67
C VAL A 3 21.01 -2.21 -5.64
N PRO A 4 21.35 -2.49 -4.37
CA PRO A 4 20.35 -2.67 -3.32
C PRO A 4 19.53 -1.40 -3.10
N VAL A 5 18.21 -1.55 -2.95
CA VAL A 5 17.29 -0.43 -2.73
C VAL A 5 16.66 -0.57 -1.35
N LEU A 6 16.94 0.40 -0.47
CA LEU A 6 16.25 0.56 0.81
C LEU A 6 14.95 1.35 0.58
N THR A 7 13.84 0.93 1.18
CA THR A 7 12.55 1.59 0.99
C THR A 7 11.71 1.59 2.26
N LEU A 8 10.98 2.69 2.50
CA LEU A 8 9.91 2.74 3.49
C LEU A 8 8.59 2.30 2.84
N SER A 9 7.94 1.26 3.39
CA SER A 9 6.62 0.82 2.92
C SER A 9 5.51 1.54 3.67
N GLY A 10 4.78 2.40 2.97
CA GLY A 10 3.61 3.06 3.53
C GLY A 10 2.35 2.18 3.55
N ARG A 11 1.20 2.82 3.75
CA ARG A 11 -0.11 2.16 3.83
C ARG A 11 -0.83 2.06 2.48
N GLY A 12 -0.56 3.01 1.57
CA GLY A 12 -1.19 3.10 0.26
C GLY A 12 -0.54 2.19 -0.78
N PHE A 13 -1.22 1.97 -1.89
CA PHE A 13 -0.70 1.16 -3.00
C PHE A 13 0.62 1.73 -3.55
N ALA A 14 0.63 3.02 -3.90
CA ALA A 14 1.79 3.67 -4.50
C ALA A 14 3.04 3.62 -3.60
N SER A 15 2.86 3.80 -2.28
CA SER A 15 3.95 3.76 -1.30
C SER A 15 4.43 2.35 -0.93
N ARG A 16 3.88 1.31 -1.55
CA ARG A 16 4.26 -0.09 -1.34
C ARG A 16 4.86 -0.75 -2.58
N VAL A 17 4.87 -0.06 -3.73
CA VAL A 17 5.42 -0.59 -5.00
C VAL A 17 6.88 -1.00 -4.81
N CYS A 18 7.74 -0.09 -4.36
CA CYS A 18 9.15 -0.40 -4.16
C CYS A 18 9.35 -1.54 -3.15
N GLY A 19 8.59 -1.56 -2.05
CA GLY A 19 8.60 -2.66 -1.08
C GLY A 19 8.26 -4.01 -1.69
N SER A 20 7.28 -4.07 -2.61
CA SER A 20 6.96 -5.30 -3.35
C SER A 20 8.11 -5.72 -4.26
N LEU A 21 8.73 -4.78 -4.99
CA LEU A 21 9.84 -5.09 -5.90
C LEU A 21 11.05 -5.63 -5.13
N VAL A 22 11.40 -5.00 -4.01
CA VAL A 22 12.52 -5.39 -3.13
C VAL A 22 12.30 -6.80 -2.55
N ARG A 23 11.06 -7.13 -2.14
CA ARG A 23 10.71 -8.49 -1.71
C ARG A 23 10.84 -9.51 -2.84
N SER A 24 10.31 -9.20 -4.03
CA SER A 24 10.41 -10.08 -5.20
C SER A 24 11.84 -10.25 -5.72
N ALA A 25 12.73 -9.28 -5.46
CA ALA A 25 14.16 -9.36 -5.73
C ALA A 25 14.93 -10.19 -4.67
N GLY A 26 14.28 -10.63 -3.59
CA GLY A 26 14.87 -11.50 -2.57
C GLY A 26 15.59 -10.77 -1.43
N LEU A 27 15.32 -9.47 -1.23
CA LEU A 27 15.89 -8.66 -0.14
C LEU A 27 14.80 -8.06 0.78
N PRO A 28 13.88 -8.85 1.37
CA PRO A 28 12.83 -8.32 2.25
C PRO A 28 13.36 -7.51 3.44
N GLU A 29 14.60 -7.76 3.86
CA GLU A 29 15.34 -7.02 4.89
C GLU A 29 15.80 -5.63 4.46
N LEU A 30 15.39 -5.13 3.29
CA LEU A 30 15.54 -3.73 2.87
C LEU A 30 14.20 -2.98 2.81
N VAL A 31 13.13 -3.61 3.30
CA VAL A 31 11.83 -2.95 3.46
C VAL A 31 11.66 -2.48 4.90
N CYS A 32 11.49 -1.18 5.10
CA CYS A 32 11.27 -0.53 6.39
C CYS A 32 9.78 -0.27 6.63
N ALA A 33 9.40 -0.29 7.91
CA ALA A 33 8.03 0.00 8.33
C ALA A 33 7.86 1.40 8.96
N THR A 34 8.95 2.00 9.46
CA THR A 34 8.95 3.35 10.03
C THR A 34 10.10 4.18 9.50
N ALA A 35 10.00 5.51 9.64
CA ALA A 35 11.05 6.44 9.22
C ALA A 35 12.34 6.24 10.04
N GLU A 36 12.21 5.94 11.33
CA GLU A 36 13.35 5.68 12.23
C GLU A 36 14.14 4.46 11.78
N ASP A 37 13.47 3.33 11.51
CA ASP A 37 14.09 2.10 10.99
C ASP A 37 14.75 2.34 9.62
N TYR A 38 14.11 3.15 8.77
CA TYR A 38 14.70 3.55 7.49
C TYR A 38 16.03 4.28 7.67
N VAL A 39 16.09 5.27 8.56
CA VAL A 39 17.31 6.04 8.82
C VAL A 39 18.38 5.17 9.47
N GLU A 40 18.04 4.40 10.51
CA GLU A 40 18.98 3.53 11.21
C GLU A 40 19.63 2.52 10.24
N ARG A 41 18.81 1.90 9.40
CA ARG A 41 19.26 0.91 8.42
C ARG A 41 20.09 1.55 7.30
N ALA A 42 19.73 2.75 6.84
CA ALA A 42 20.54 3.50 5.88
C ALA A 42 21.94 3.80 6.44
N VAL A 43 22.02 4.24 7.70
CA VAL A 43 23.30 4.51 8.39
C VAL A 43 24.11 3.22 8.56
N ALA A 44 23.48 2.14 9.00
CA ALA A 44 24.15 0.84 9.15
C ALA A 44 24.74 0.33 7.83
N LEU A 45 23.97 0.39 6.73
CA LEU A 45 24.45 0.04 5.39
C LEU A 45 25.62 0.92 4.93
N GLY A 46 25.55 2.23 5.20
CA GLY A 46 26.63 3.16 4.86
C GLY A 46 27.91 2.92 5.66
N ALA A 47 27.80 2.44 6.90
CA ALA A 47 28.93 2.12 7.77
C ALA A 47 29.54 0.73 7.46
N ASP A 48 28.74 -0.23 7.02
CA ASP A 48 29.17 -1.60 6.70
C ASP A 48 29.30 -1.84 5.19
N ARG A 49 30.52 -1.61 4.69
CA ARG A 49 30.85 -1.86 3.27
C ARG A 49 30.80 -3.34 2.90
N GLU A 50 31.12 -4.24 3.83
CA GLU A 50 31.17 -5.68 3.56
C GLU A 50 29.74 -6.23 3.47
N GLY A 51 28.87 -5.88 4.42
CA GLY A 51 27.45 -6.22 4.37
C GLY A 51 26.76 -5.66 3.13
N THR A 52 27.02 -4.41 2.76
CA THR A 52 26.46 -3.82 1.53
C THR A 52 26.94 -4.54 0.27
N ARG A 53 28.22 -4.96 0.22
CA ARG A 53 28.74 -5.77 -0.88
C ARG A 53 28.07 -7.14 -0.94
N ALA A 54 27.82 -7.77 0.21
CA ALA A 54 27.11 -9.06 0.26
C ALA A 54 25.68 -8.95 -0.29
N LEU A 55 24.97 -7.83 -0.05
CA LEU A 55 23.66 -7.57 -0.64
C LEU A 55 23.73 -7.42 -2.17
N HIS A 56 24.70 -6.66 -2.68
CA HIS A 56 24.96 -6.54 -4.11
C HIS A 56 25.24 -7.90 -4.76
N ASP A 57 26.14 -8.68 -4.16
CA ASP A 57 26.56 -9.98 -4.70
C ASP A 57 25.39 -10.98 -4.70
N ARG A 58 24.52 -10.94 -3.68
CA ARG A 58 23.26 -11.69 -3.67
C ARG A 58 22.32 -11.29 -4.81
N LEU A 59 22.14 -9.99 -5.06
CA LEU A 59 21.29 -9.52 -6.16
C LEU A 59 21.83 -9.97 -7.51
N GLU A 60 23.14 -9.84 -7.75
CA GLU A 60 23.74 -10.24 -9.02
C GLU A 60 23.63 -11.76 -9.23
N ALA A 61 23.88 -12.56 -8.18
CA ALA A 61 23.78 -14.02 -8.24
C ALA A 61 22.37 -14.54 -8.55
N HIS A 62 21.33 -13.88 -8.01
CA HIS A 62 19.93 -14.32 -8.16
C HIS A 62 19.16 -13.55 -9.23
N ARG A 63 19.80 -12.61 -9.94
CA ARG A 63 19.12 -11.71 -10.87
C ARG A 63 18.31 -12.44 -11.94
N SER A 64 18.82 -13.55 -12.46
CA SER A 64 18.16 -14.35 -13.50
C SER A 64 17.15 -15.36 -12.96
N THR A 65 17.06 -15.51 -11.63
CA THR A 65 16.22 -16.52 -10.98
C THR A 65 15.24 -15.93 -9.97
N CYS A 66 15.27 -14.62 -9.74
CA CYS A 66 14.36 -13.96 -8.81
C CYS A 66 12.98 -13.77 -9.44
N VAL A 67 11.95 -13.81 -8.60
CA VAL A 67 10.54 -13.68 -9.01
C VAL A 67 10.31 -12.36 -9.74
N LEU A 68 11.03 -11.30 -9.38
CA LEU A 68 10.89 -9.98 -9.98
C LEU A 68 11.07 -9.96 -11.51
N PHE A 69 11.92 -10.84 -12.06
CA PHE A 69 12.22 -10.90 -13.49
C PHE A 69 11.76 -12.21 -14.15
N ASP A 70 11.00 -13.05 -13.45
CA ASP A 70 10.41 -14.27 -14.02
C ASP A 70 9.19 -13.91 -14.89
N MET A 71 9.46 -13.58 -16.15
CA MET A 71 8.42 -13.19 -17.11
C MET A 71 7.50 -14.35 -17.48
N ASP A 72 8.02 -15.58 -17.51
CA ASP A 72 7.22 -16.75 -17.86
C ASP A 72 6.21 -17.06 -16.75
N LEU A 73 6.62 -16.93 -15.48
CA LEU A 73 5.69 -16.99 -14.35
C LEU A 73 4.64 -15.89 -14.43
N LEU A 74 5.05 -14.64 -14.67
CA LEU A 74 4.12 -13.51 -14.77
C LEU A 74 3.06 -13.75 -15.85
N VAL A 75 3.47 -14.15 -17.05
CA VAL A 75 2.56 -14.40 -18.17
C VAL A 75 1.56 -15.50 -17.80
N ARG A 76 2.04 -16.67 -17.34
CA ARG A 76 1.15 -17.77 -16.95
C ARG A 76 0.17 -17.36 -15.86
N SER A 77 0.63 -16.69 -14.80
CA SER A 77 -0.25 -16.24 -13.72
C SER A 77 -1.30 -15.23 -14.17
N VAL A 78 -0.97 -14.35 -15.12
CA VAL A 78 -1.94 -13.41 -15.69
C VAL A 78 -2.95 -14.11 -16.61
N GLU A 79 -2.49 -15.07 -17.43
CA GLU A 79 -3.37 -15.88 -18.28
C GLU A 79 -4.36 -16.70 -17.46
N ASP A 80 -3.88 -17.37 -16.40
CA ASP A 80 -4.71 -18.12 -15.46
C ASP A 80 -5.77 -17.20 -14.82
N LEU A 81 -5.37 -16.02 -14.34
CA LEU A 81 -6.30 -15.03 -13.78
C LEU A 81 -7.35 -14.57 -14.81
N PHE A 82 -6.98 -14.38 -16.08
CA PHE A 82 -7.94 -14.03 -17.12
C PHE A 82 -8.92 -15.16 -17.40
N HIS A 83 -8.47 -16.42 -17.39
CA HIS A 83 -9.37 -17.57 -17.50
C HIS A 83 -10.38 -17.62 -16.35
N ASP A 84 -9.91 -17.41 -15.12
CA ASP A 84 -10.77 -17.37 -13.93
C ASP A 84 -11.81 -16.24 -14.03
N MET A 85 -11.38 -15.02 -14.38
CA MET A 85 -12.27 -13.87 -14.56
C MET A 85 -13.35 -14.11 -15.62
N VAL A 86 -13.00 -14.82 -16.71
CA VAL A 86 -13.96 -15.20 -17.77
C VAL A 86 -14.95 -16.25 -17.25
N ALA A 87 -14.47 -17.26 -16.51
CA ALA A 87 -15.32 -18.28 -15.93
C ALA A 87 -16.32 -17.69 -14.92
N GLU A 88 -15.86 -16.81 -14.02
CA GLU A 88 -16.71 -16.07 -13.08
C GLU A 88 -17.76 -15.22 -13.80
N TYR A 89 -17.37 -14.55 -14.89
CA TYR A 89 -18.29 -13.78 -15.72
C TYR A 89 -19.39 -14.65 -16.34
N GLN A 90 -19.01 -15.77 -16.96
CA GLN A 90 -19.95 -16.71 -17.57
C GLN A 90 -20.89 -17.37 -16.55
N ALA A 91 -20.39 -17.62 -15.34
CA ALA A 91 -21.17 -18.14 -14.22
C ALA A 91 -22.08 -17.09 -13.56
N GLY A 92 -21.99 -15.81 -13.94
CA GLY A 92 -22.73 -14.72 -13.31
C GLY A 92 -22.24 -14.39 -11.90
N GLN A 93 -21.02 -14.78 -11.53
CA GLN A 93 -20.44 -14.66 -10.19
C GLN A 93 -19.52 -13.44 -10.03
N ARG A 94 -19.58 -12.46 -10.93
CA ARG A 94 -18.71 -11.28 -10.84
C ARG A 94 -18.87 -10.56 -9.51
N PRO A 95 -17.77 -10.28 -8.80
CA PRO A 95 -17.83 -9.46 -7.60
C PRO A 95 -18.30 -8.04 -7.96
N THR A 96 -19.28 -7.53 -7.21
CA THR A 96 -19.71 -6.14 -7.31
C THR A 96 -19.11 -5.38 -6.13
N PRO A 97 -18.08 -4.54 -6.35
CA PRO A 97 -17.46 -3.81 -5.25
C PRO A 97 -18.44 -2.79 -4.66
N ASN A 98 -18.48 -2.72 -3.33
CA ASN A 98 -19.21 -1.65 -2.65
C ASN A 98 -18.43 -0.33 -2.78
N ILE A 99 -18.94 0.56 -3.63
CA ILE A 99 -18.36 1.88 -3.87
C ILE A 99 -19.05 3.01 -3.10
N ALA A 100 -19.96 2.70 -2.16
CA ALA A 100 -20.63 3.69 -1.33
C ALA A 100 -19.61 4.60 -0.62
N ASN A 101 -19.85 5.91 -0.62
CA ASN A 101 -18.97 6.94 -0.05
C ASN A 101 -17.57 7.08 -0.67
N LEU A 102 -17.23 6.34 -1.74
CA LEU A 102 -15.89 6.40 -2.34
C LEU A 102 -15.50 7.82 -2.78
N GLU A 103 -16.42 8.55 -3.42
CA GLU A 103 -16.20 9.93 -3.83
C GLU A 103 -15.86 10.83 -2.63
N ALA A 104 -16.60 10.70 -1.52
CA ALA A 104 -16.32 11.46 -0.30
C ALA A 104 -14.94 11.13 0.28
N TYR A 105 -14.50 9.86 0.21
CA TYR A 105 -13.18 9.46 0.67
C TYR A 105 -12.06 10.05 -0.18
N LEU A 106 -12.25 10.06 -1.50
CA LEU A 106 -11.26 10.63 -2.42
C LEU A 106 -11.15 12.15 -2.24
N GLU A 107 -12.27 12.86 -2.09
CA GLU A 107 -12.27 14.31 -1.80
C GLU A 107 -11.57 14.62 -0.48
N ILE A 108 -11.90 13.89 0.59
CA ILE A 108 -11.22 14.05 1.89
C ILE A 108 -9.73 13.77 1.76
N GLY A 109 -9.34 12.74 1.01
CA GLY A 109 -7.93 12.42 0.77
C GLY A 109 -7.17 13.59 0.13
N ILE A 110 -7.78 14.24 -0.87
CA ILE A 110 -7.21 15.44 -1.51
C ILE A 110 -7.09 16.60 -0.51
N GLU A 111 -8.08 16.80 0.36
CA GLU A 111 -8.06 17.88 1.35
C GLU A 111 -7.06 17.65 2.50
N LEU A 112 -6.77 16.39 2.82
CA LEU A 112 -5.84 15.98 3.88
C LEU A 112 -4.38 16.01 3.41
N ASP A 113 -4.13 15.80 2.12
CA ASP A 113 -2.80 15.84 1.50
C ASP A 113 -2.31 17.29 1.39
N ARG A 114 -1.69 17.78 2.46
CA ARG A 114 -1.21 19.16 2.59
C ARG A 114 0.28 19.17 2.85
N ASP A 115 0.97 20.19 2.34
CA ASP A 115 2.43 20.36 2.49
C ASP A 115 2.91 20.41 3.95
N ASP A 116 2.03 20.74 4.90
CA ASP A 116 2.33 20.78 6.33
C ASP A 116 2.20 19.42 7.04
N ARG A 117 1.80 18.36 6.32
CA ARG A 117 1.58 17.02 6.88
C ARG A 117 2.22 15.93 6.05
N GLU A 118 3.18 15.22 6.63
CA GLU A 118 3.78 14.02 6.01
C GLU A 118 2.88 12.80 6.21
N MET A 119 2.03 12.54 5.21
CA MET A 119 1.08 11.43 5.24
C MET A 119 1.75 10.07 5.41
N LEU A 120 2.97 9.83 4.90
CA LEU A 120 3.63 8.52 5.06
C LEU A 120 3.95 8.16 6.51
N THR A 121 4.07 9.16 7.38
CA THR A 121 4.41 8.98 8.80
C THR A 121 3.21 9.07 9.74
N GLU A 122 2.03 9.37 9.21
CA GLU A 122 0.83 9.52 10.01
C GLU A 122 0.38 8.18 10.61
N VAL A 123 0.26 8.13 11.93
CA VAL A 123 0.03 6.87 12.67
C VAL A 123 -1.46 6.52 12.70
N ASP A 124 -2.34 7.54 12.75
CA ASP A 124 -3.79 7.37 12.90
C ASP A 124 -4.59 7.96 11.72
N PHE A 125 -4.41 7.35 10.56
CA PHE A 125 -5.16 7.66 9.33
C PHE A 125 -6.67 7.52 9.50
N GLU A 126 -7.12 6.52 10.27
CA GLU A 126 -8.55 6.21 10.38
C GLU A 126 -9.28 7.33 11.12
N SER A 127 -8.74 7.78 12.27
CA SER A 127 -9.33 8.89 13.02
C SER A 127 -9.33 10.20 12.23
N LEU A 128 -8.31 10.45 11.41
CA LEU A 128 -8.25 11.61 10.52
C LEU A 128 -9.42 11.62 9.53
N TYR A 129 -9.58 10.51 8.81
CA TYR A 129 -10.69 10.36 7.86
C TYR A 129 -12.04 10.42 8.56
N LYS A 130 -12.21 9.74 9.71
CA LYS A 130 -13.47 9.76 10.48
C LYS A 130 -13.82 11.15 11.00
N THR A 131 -12.83 11.95 11.37
CA THR A 131 -13.03 13.36 11.75
C THR A 131 -13.52 14.19 10.58
N ALA A 132 -12.91 14.04 9.40
CA ALA A 132 -13.34 14.74 8.19
C ALA A 132 -14.75 14.28 7.74
N LEU A 133 -15.00 12.97 7.80
CA LEU A 133 -16.31 12.37 7.48
C LEU A 133 -17.41 12.86 8.42
N THR A 134 -17.14 12.99 9.71
CA THR A 134 -18.07 13.58 10.68
C THR A 134 -18.47 14.98 10.26
N ARG A 135 -17.49 15.85 9.95
CA ARG A 135 -17.76 17.24 9.51
C ARG A 135 -18.61 17.27 8.24
N ARG A 136 -18.26 16.42 7.26
CA ARG A 136 -19.01 16.30 6.01
C ARG A 136 -20.44 15.81 6.24
N HIS A 137 -20.62 14.77 7.06
CA HIS A 137 -21.91 14.17 7.37
C HIS A 137 -22.86 15.19 8.03
N LEU A 138 -22.37 16.00 8.98
CA LEU A 138 -23.16 17.05 9.63
C LEU A 138 -23.62 18.14 8.65
N ALA A 139 -22.88 18.39 7.56
CA ALA A 139 -23.29 19.33 6.52
C ALA A 139 -24.19 18.68 5.44
N ARG A 140 -23.89 17.43 5.07
CA ARG A 140 -24.63 16.62 4.09
C ARG A 140 -24.59 15.15 4.52
N PRO A 141 -25.68 14.60 5.08
CA PRO A 141 -25.70 13.24 5.59
C PRO A 141 -25.27 12.21 4.55
N LEU A 142 -24.39 11.31 4.99
CA LEU A 142 -23.88 10.16 4.25
C LEU A 142 -24.51 8.88 4.80
N GLY A 143 -24.87 7.95 3.91
CA GLY A 143 -25.32 6.62 4.31
C GLY A 143 -24.16 5.75 4.83
N PRO A 144 -24.45 4.70 5.62
CA PRO A 144 -23.42 3.80 6.11
C PRO A 144 -22.84 2.94 4.99
N ASP A 145 -21.59 2.53 5.15
CA ASP A 145 -20.96 1.45 4.41
C ASP A 145 -20.32 0.42 5.36
N ASN A 146 -19.68 -0.59 4.75
CA ASN A 146 -19.03 -1.70 5.46
C ASN A 146 -17.50 -1.54 5.48
N ARG A 147 -16.99 -0.31 5.30
CA ARG A 147 -15.56 -0.02 5.20
C ARG A 147 -15.13 0.94 6.31
N LEU A 148 -15.35 2.23 6.14
CA LEU A 148 -14.77 3.29 6.98
C LEU A 148 -15.85 4.17 7.63
N TRP A 149 -17.06 4.21 7.09
CA TRP A 149 -18.16 5.02 7.60
C TRP A 149 -19.36 4.15 7.95
N THR A 150 -19.32 3.51 9.12
CA THR A 150 -20.32 2.54 9.53
C THR A 150 -21.55 3.19 10.17
N ALA A 151 -22.60 2.41 10.41
CA ALA A 151 -23.78 2.88 11.15
C ALA A 151 -23.43 3.33 12.58
N GLU A 152 -22.41 2.71 13.20
CA GLU A 152 -21.91 3.12 14.52
C GLU A 152 -21.21 4.48 14.45
N ASP A 153 -20.40 4.72 13.42
CA ASP A 153 -19.71 5.99 13.22
C ASP A 153 -20.71 7.14 12.98
N ILE A 154 -21.78 6.89 12.21
CA ILE A 154 -22.88 7.86 12.00
C ILE A 154 -23.55 8.19 13.33
N ALA A 155 -23.96 7.16 14.09
CA ALA A 155 -24.61 7.37 15.37
C ALA A 155 -23.70 8.12 16.35
N ALA A 156 -22.38 7.92 16.28
CA ALA A 156 -21.41 8.68 17.06
C ALA A 156 -21.28 10.15 16.61
N ALA A 157 -21.37 10.42 15.30
CA ALA A 157 -21.33 11.75 14.73
C ALA A 157 -22.57 12.59 15.09
N GLU A 158 -23.77 11.99 15.05
CA GLU A 158 -25.04 12.67 15.31
C GLU A 158 -25.31 12.94 16.80
N ARG A 159 -24.60 12.25 17.71
CA ARG A 159 -24.69 12.47 19.16
C ARG A 159 -23.89 13.69 19.65
N ARG A 160 -23.09 14.32 18.77
CA ARG A 160 -22.24 15.48 19.10
C ARG A 160 -22.92 16.78 18.69
#